data_AF-A0A963SPI0-F1
#
_entry.id   AF-A0A963SPI0-F1
#
_cell.length_a   1.000
_cell.length_b   1.000
_cell.length_c   1.000
_cell.angle_alpha   90.00
_cell.angle_beta   90.00
_cell.angle_gamma   90.00
#
_symmetry.space_group_name_H-M   'P 1'
#
loop_
_entity.id
_entity.type
_entity.pdbx_description
1 polymer ?
#
loop_
_entity_poly.entity_id
_entity_poly.type
_entity_poly.pdbx_seq_one_letter_code
_entity_poly.pdbx_strand_id
1 'polypeptide(L)'
;MVRRISLVIIGALFLIGGLFHLKDIVLGGWLPYRFAPIGLNWFWTLLLPLDLAVAGLIVWRKVAMALWLGLVIMIADVAINAYALIGLGFPAFAYSLPLQAAFLGYLLGAMPFILRDRP
;
A
#
# COMPACT_ATOMS: atom_id res chain seq x y z
N MET A 1 13.95 -15.88 12.37
CA MET A 1 12.63 -16.37 11.89
C MET A 1 11.64 -15.22 11.71
N VAL A 2 11.42 -14.41 12.74
CA VAL A 2 10.52 -13.23 12.74
C VAL A 2 10.72 -12.30 11.54
N ARG A 3 11.96 -11.86 11.27
CA ARG A 3 12.27 -11.00 10.11
C ARG A 3 11.75 -11.53 8.77
N ARG A 4 11.94 -12.82 8.49
CA ARG A 4 11.53 -13.43 7.21
C ARG A 4 10.01 -13.49 7.11
N ILE A 5 9.34 -13.86 8.20
CA ILE A 5 7.88 -13.88 8.28
C ILE A 5 7.32 -12.48 8.02
N SER A 6 7.86 -11.44 8.67
CA SER A 6 7.41 -10.07 8.46
C SER A 6 7.60 -9.60 7.02
N LEU A 7 8.73 -9.93 6.38
CA LEU A 7 8.95 -9.58 4.97
C LEU A 7 7.96 -10.28 4.03
N VAL A 8 7.62 -11.54 4.32
CA VAL A 8 6.59 -12.27 3.55
C VAL A 8 5.22 -11.62 3.74
N ILE A 9 4.84 -11.28 4.98
CA ILE A 9 3.57 -10.61 5.27
C ILE A 9 3.48 -9.25 4.57
N ILE A 10 4.51 -8.41 4.72
CA ILE A 10 4.56 -7.08 4.08
C ILE A 10 4.46 -7.22 2.56
N GLY A 11 5.29 -8.09 1.97
CA GLY A 11 5.28 -8.32 0.52
C GLY A 11 3.91 -8.82 0.03
N ALA A 12 3.28 -9.76 0.75
CA ALA A 12 1.97 -10.28 0.39
C ALA A 12 0.87 -9.21 0.48
N LEU A 13 0.89 -8.35 1.50
CA LEU A 13 -0.10 -7.28 1.65
C LEU A 13 0.03 -6.21 0.55
N PHE A 14 1.25 -5.83 0.17
CA PHE A 14 1.46 -4.98 -1.01
C PHE A 14 0.98 -5.65 -2.31
N LEU A 15 1.27 -6.95 -2.51
CA LEU A 15 0.76 -7.67 -3.69
C LEU A 15 -0.77 -7.72 -3.73
N ILE A 16 -1.43 -7.94 -2.58
CA ILE A 16 -2.90 -7.93 -2.50
C ILE A 16 -3.45 -6.55 -2.89
N GLY A 17 -2.89 -5.46 -2.35
CA GLY A 17 -3.25 -4.10 -2.74
C GLY A 17 -3.08 -3.86 -4.24
N GLY A 18 -1.91 -4.22 -4.78
CA GLY A 18 -1.62 -4.13 -6.20
C GLY A 18 -2.60 -4.92 -7.07
N LEU A 19 -3.04 -6.11 -6.64
CA LEU A 19 -4.04 -6.89 -7.38
C LEU A 19 -5.42 -6.23 -7.42
N PHE A 20 -5.83 -5.51 -6.37
CA PHE A 20 -7.05 -4.70 -6.41
C PHE A 20 -6.94 -3.57 -7.44
N HIS A 21 -5.85 -2.82 -7.41
CA HIS A 21 -5.61 -1.74 -8.39
C HIS A 21 -5.48 -2.26 -9.82
N LEU A 22 -4.83 -3.42 -10.00
CA LEU A 22 -4.76 -4.09 -11.30
C LEU A 22 -6.14 -4.47 -11.81
N LYS A 23 -6.97 -5.08 -10.95
CA LYS A 23 -8.35 -5.43 -11.30
C LYS A 23 -9.13 -4.20 -11.74
N ASP A 24 -9.04 -3.10 -10.99
CA ASP A 24 -9.76 -1.87 -11.31
C ASP A 24 -9.29 -1.27 -12.64
N ILE A 25 -8.00 -1.27 -12.92
CA ILE A 25 -7.43 -0.78 -14.20
C ILE A 25 -7.82 -1.70 -15.38
N VAL A 26 -7.79 -3.02 -15.19
CA VAL A 26 -8.18 -3.98 -16.24
C VAL A 26 -9.67 -3.83 -16.60
N LEU A 27 -10.53 -3.61 -15.59
CA LEU A 27 -11.98 -3.50 -15.80
C LEU A 27 -12.42 -2.10 -16.25
N GLY A 28 -11.77 -1.04 -15.75
CA GLY A 28 -12.15 0.35 -15.99
C GLY A 28 -11.27 1.12 -16.99
N GLY A 29 -10.17 0.52 -17.45
CA GLY A 29 -9.15 1.17 -18.26
C GLY A 29 -8.17 2.02 -17.44
N TRP A 30 -7.29 2.74 -18.14
CA TRP A 30 -6.40 3.72 -17.49
C TRP A 30 -7.21 4.83 -16.83
N LEU A 31 -6.81 5.20 -15.59
CA LEU A 31 -7.55 6.12 -14.72
C LEU A 31 -9.01 5.67 -14.47
N PRO A 32 -9.22 4.47 -13.88
CA PRO A 32 -10.55 3.86 -13.80
C PRO A 32 -11.49 4.57 -12.80
N TYR A 33 -10.96 5.33 -11.84
CA TYR A 33 -11.72 5.94 -10.74
C TYR A 33 -12.40 7.26 -11.14
N ARG A 34 -13.24 7.22 -12.20
CA ARG A 34 -13.88 8.41 -12.81
C ARG A 34 -14.86 9.15 -11.90
N PHE A 35 -15.28 8.51 -10.81
CA PHE A 35 -16.16 9.12 -9.79
C PHE A 35 -15.42 10.11 -8.87
N ALA A 36 -14.09 10.10 -8.88
CA ALA A 36 -13.27 10.91 -7.99
C ALA A 36 -12.56 12.05 -8.73
N PRO A 37 -12.14 13.11 -8.00
CA PRO A 37 -11.25 14.14 -8.54
C PRO A 37 -10.01 13.53 -9.22
N ILE A 38 -9.56 14.17 -10.29
CA ILE A 38 -8.48 13.64 -11.14
C ILE A 38 -7.19 13.31 -10.36
N GLY A 39 -6.86 14.10 -9.34
CA GLY A 39 -5.70 13.84 -8.48
C GLY A 39 -5.80 12.53 -7.69
N LEU A 40 -6.99 12.18 -7.18
CA LEU A 40 -7.22 10.92 -6.47
C LEU A 40 -7.19 9.73 -7.43
N ASN A 41 -7.74 9.90 -8.63
CA ASN A 41 -7.71 8.86 -9.65
C ASN A 41 -6.25 8.52 -10.05
N TRP A 42 -5.41 9.54 -10.26
CA TRP A 42 -3.98 9.35 -10.47
C TRP A 42 -3.31 8.66 -9.30
N PHE A 43 -3.57 9.12 -8.07
CA PHE A 43 -3.02 8.50 -6.87
C PHE A 43 -3.33 7.00 -6.80
N TRP A 44 -4.62 6.62 -6.83
CA TRP A 44 -5.02 5.21 -6.75
C TRP A 44 -4.58 4.37 -7.95
N THR A 45 -4.44 4.98 -9.13
CA THR A 45 -3.91 4.28 -10.31
C THR A 45 -2.42 3.99 -10.17
N LEU A 46 -1.65 4.94 -9.61
CA LEU A 46 -0.21 4.80 -9.39
C LEU A 46 0.15 3.85 -8.24
N LEU A 47 -0.81 3.50 -7.37
CA LEU A 47 -0.57 2.49 -6.33
C LEU A 47 -0.20 1.13 -6.93
N LEU A 48 -0.74 0.72 -8.09
CA LEU A 48 -0.36 -0.54 -8.74
C LEU A 48 1.17 -0.68 -8.94
N PRO A 49 1.84 0.19 -9.72
CA PRO A 49 3.29 0.05 -9.92
C PRO A 49 4.09 0.26 -8.63
N LEU A 50 3.60 1.07 -7.69
CA LEU A 50 4.26 1.32 -6.41
C LEU A 50 4.23 0.08 -5.50
N ASP A 51 3.09 -0.59 -5.41
CA ASP A 51 2.91 -1.81 -4.64
C ASP A 51 3.79 -2.95 -5.17
N LEU A 52 3.81 -3.12 -6.51
CA LEU A 52 4.69 -4.07 -7.17
C LEU A 52 6.16 -3.74 -6.95
N ALA A 53 6.52 -2.45 -6.90
CA ALA A 53 7.89 -2.03 -6.62
C ALA A 53 8.31 -2.41 -5.20
N VAL A 54 7.45 -2.22 -4.18
CA VAL A 54 7.77 -2.64 -2.81
C VAL A 54 7.97 -4.16 -2.72
N ALA A 55 7.04 -4.94 -3.27
CA ALA A 55 7.16 -6.39 -3.30
C ALA A 55 8.42 -6.86 -4.06
N GLY A 56 8.70 -6.26 -5.21
CA GLY A 56 9.91 -6.53 -6.01
C GLY A 56 11.19 -6.20 -5.24
N LEU A 57 11.26 -5.05 -4.57
CA LEU A 57 12.42 -4.67 -3.75
C LEU A 57 12.69 -5.68 -2.62
N ILE A 58 11.65 -6.26 -2.02
CA ILE A 58 11.80 -7.35 -1.04
C ILE A 58 12.44 -8.58 -1.70
N VAL A 59 11.95 -9.00 -2.88
CA VAL A 59 12.49 -10.14 -3.65
C VAL A 59 13.95 -9.92 -4.03
N TRP A 60 14.31 -8.70 -4.49
CA TRP A 60 15.69 -8.31 -4.81
C TRP A 60 16.56 -8.02 -3.58
N ARG A 61 16.08 -8.34 -2.37
CA ARG A 61 16.79 -8.16 -1.09
C ARG A 61 17.16 -6.70 -0.80
N LYS A 62 16.52 -5.72 -1.45
CA LYS A 62 16.65 -4.27 -1.19
C LYS A 62 15.71 -3.85 -0.05
N VAL A 63 15.78 -4.56 1.07
CA VAL A 63 14.79 -4.50 2.15
C VAL A 63 14.63 -3.09 2.73
N ALA A 64 15.71 -2.38 2.99
CA ALA A 64 15.61 -1.03 3.56
C ALA A 64 14.85 -0.07 2.63
N MET A 65 15.12 -0.12 1.32
CA MET A 65 14.40 0.67 0.33
C MET A 65 12.93 0.29 0.27
N ALA A 66 12.62 -1.02 0.29
CA ALA A 66 11.25 -1.51 0.29
C ALA A 66 10.45 -0.98 1.49
N LEU A 67 11.03 -1.02 2.69
CA LEU A 67 10.35 -0.59 3.92
C LEU A 67 10.11 0.93 3.93
N TRP A 68 11.09 1.73 3.51
CA TRP A 68 10.91 3.18 3.44
C TRP A 68 9.90 3.59 2.37
N LEU A 69 9.97 3.00 1.18
CA LEU A 69 8.98 3.23 0.12
C LEU A 69 7.58 2.81 0.58
N GLY A 70 7.46 1.60 1.14
CA GLY A 70 6.20 1.09 1.66
C GLY A 70 5.61 1.95 2.77
N LEU A 71 6.46 2.50 3.65
CA LEU A 71 6.00 3.41 4.70
C LEU A 71 5.42 4.70 4.14
N VAL A 72 6.10 5.31 3.16
CA VAL A 72 5.60 6.52 2.49
C VAL A 72 4.27 6.26 1.79
N ILE A 73 4.16 5.13 1.06
CA ILE A 73 2.92 4.72 0.40
C ILE A 73 1.80 4.56 1.42
N MET A 74 2.02 3.79 2.49
CA MET A 74 0.97 3.49 3.47
C MET A 74 0.52 4.73 4.25
N ILE A 75 1.42 5.66 4.57
CA ILE A 75 1.04 6.94 5.19
C ILE A 75 0.16 7.74 4.23
N ALA A 76 0.57 7.87 2.96
CA ALA A 76 -0.21 8.59 1.96
C ALA A 76 -1.57 7.93 1.71
N ASP A 77 -1.61 6.60 1.58
CA ASP A 77 -2.82 5.83 1.31
C ASP A 77 -3.84 5.97 2.46
N VAL A 78 -3.42 5.76 3.70
CA VAL A 78 -4.29 5.92 4.87
C VAL A 78 -4.79 7.36 4.98
N ALA A 79 -3.94 8.36 4.75
CA ALA A 79 -4.35 9.77 4.81
C ALA A 79 -5.35 10.14 3.70
N ILE A 80 -5.07 9.74 2.47
CA ILE A 80 -5.92 10.04 1.31
C ILE A 80 -7.25 9.28 1.40
N ASN A 81 -7.25 8.03 1.85
CA ASN A 81 -8.47 7.24 1.98
C ASN A 81 -9.31 7.69 3.18
N ALA A 82 -8.68 8.18 4.26
CA ALA A 82 -9.39 8.88 5.34
C ALA A 82 -10.06 10.16 4.84
N TYR A 83 -9.36 10.96 4.03
CA TYR A 83 -9.96 12.14 3.40
C TYR A 83 -11.09 11.77 2.42
N ALA A 84 -10.93 10.72 1.63
CA ALA A 84 -11.98 10.22 0.73
C ALA A 84 -13.23 9.79 1.50
N LEU A 85 -13.07 9.11 2.65
CA LEU A 85 -14.18 8.69 3.49
C LEU A 85 -14.84 9.88 4.20
N ILE A 86 -14.06 10.68 4.93
CA ILE A 86 -14.57 11.70 5.86
C ILE A 86 -14.87 13.01 5.12
N GLY A 87 -13.98 13.44 4.23
CA GLY A 87 -14.06 14.71 3.52
C GLY A 87 -14.91 14.66 2.25
N LEU A 88 -14.86 13.56 1.50
CA LEU A 88 -15.63 13.39 0.26
C LEU A 88 -16.85 12.47 0.40
N GLY A 89 -17.00 11.78 1.54
CA GLY A 89 -18.15 10.94 1.82
C GLY A 89 -18.19 9.63 1.01
N PHE A 90 -17.05 9.11 0.55
CA PHE A 90 -17.00 7.86 -0.22
C PHE A 90 -17.12 6.64 0.71
N PRO A 91 -18.28 5.96 0.77
CA PRO A 91 -18.53 4.93 1.78
C PRO A 91 -17.74 3.64 1.54
N ALA A 92 -17.24 3.43 0.31
CA ALA A 92 -16.43 2.28 -0.05
C ALA A 92 -15.18 2.12 0.83
N PHE A 93 -14.67 3.21 1.41
CA PHE A 93 -13.49 3.21 2.27
C PHE A 93 -13.78 2.84 3.74
N ALA A 94 -15.05 2.73 4.15
CA ALA A 94 -15.41 2.42 5.54
C ALA A 94 -14.86 1.07 6.03
N TYR A 95 -14.75 0.09 5.12
CA TYR A 95 -14.19 -1.23 5.42
C TYR A 95 -12.68 -1.33 5.14
N SER A 96 -12.19 -0.71 4.07
CA SER A 96 -10.78 -0.83 3.68
C SER A 96 -9.85 0.01 4.55
N LEU A 97 -10.27 1.21 4.97
CA LEU A 97 -9.43 2.13 5.74
C LEU A 97 -8.93 1.54 7.07
N PRO A 98 -9.77 0.87 7.91
CA PRO A 98 -9.28 0.21 9.11
C PRO A 98 -8.22 -0.86 8.84
N LEU A 99 -8.36 -1.61 7.73
CA LEU A 99 -7.39 -2.64 7.35
C LEU A 99 -6.07 -2.03 6.87
N GLN A 100 -6.13 -0.95 6.09
CA GLN A 100 -4.96 -0.18 5.66
C GLN A 100 -4.23 0.43 6.86
N ALA A 101 -4.97 1.00 7.83
CA ALA A 101 -4.41 1.55 9.06
C ALA A 101 -3.77 0.46 9.93
N ALA A 102 -4.39 -0.72 10.03
CA ALA A 102 -3.79 -1.88 10.70
C ALA A 102 -2.49 -2.33 10.02
N PHE A 103 -2.45 -2.34 8.69
CA PHE A 103 -1.23 -2.64 7.94
C PHE A 103 -0.14 -1.59 8.16
N LEU A 104 -0.47 -0.30 8.12
CA LEU A 104 0.48 0.77 8.46
C LEU A 104 1.04 0.59 9.88
N GLY A 105 0.18 0.29 10.86
CA GLY A 105 0.59 0.00 12.24
C GLY A 105 1.53 -1.20 12.33
N TYR A 106 1.21 -2.29 11.61
CA TYR A 106 2.09 -3.46 11.51
C TYR A 106 3.46 -3.11 10.91
N LEU A 107 3.47 -2.34 9.82
CA LEU A 107 4.70 -1.93 9.14
C LEU A 107 5.58 -1.08 10.07
N LEU A 108 5.01 -0.07 10.73
CA LEU A 108 5.70 0.77 11.71
C LEU A 108 6.26 -0.06 12.87
N GLY A 109 5.48 -0.99 13.40
CA GLY A 109 5.91 -1.86 14.49
C GLY A 109 7.01 -2.82 14.10
N ALA A 110 6.96 -3.41 12.90
CA ALA A 110 7.93 -4.42 12.46
C ALA A 110 9.24 -3.80 11.94
N MET A 111 9.18 -2.61 11.33
CA MET A 111 10.28 -2.00 10.59
C MET A 111 11.58 -1.82 11.42
N PRO A 112 11.57 -1.33 12.67
CA PRO A 112 12.79 -1.18 13.47
C PRO A 112 13.53 -2.51 13.69
N PHE A 113 12.79 -3.60 13.90
CA PHE A 113 13.36 -4.93 14.12
C PHE A 113 13.97 -5.48 12.82
N ILE A 114 13.27 -5.32 11.70
CA ILE A 114 13.75 -5.79 10.38
C ILE A 114 15.02 -5.03 9.94
N LEU A 115 15.08 -3.72 10.21
CA LEU A 115 16.21 -2.85 9.85
C LEU A 115 17.43 -3.02 10.75
N ARG A 116 17.22 -3.39 12.02
CA ARG A 116 18.30 -3.70 12.97
C ARG A 116 18.99 -5.02 12.65
N ASP A 117 18.23 -6.00 12.18
CA ASP A 117 18.71 -7.30 11.71
C ASP A 117 19.40 -7.18 10.32
N ARG A 118 20.47 -6.38 10.25
CA ARG A 118 21.36 -6.38 9.09
C ARG A 118 22.23 -7.64 9.14
N PRO A 119 22.33 -8.41 8.05
CA PRO A 119 23.33 -9.47 7.96
C PRO A 119 24.74 -8.92 8.07
#